data_AF-A0A7J2YGE4-F1
#
_entry.id   AF-A0A7J2YGE4-F1
#
_cell.length_a   1.000
_cell.length_b   1.000
_cell.length_c   1.000
_cell.angle_alpha   90.00
_cell.angle_beta   90.00
_cell.angle_gamma   90.00
#
_symmetry.space_group_name_H-M   'P 1'
#
loop_
_entity.id
_entity.type
_entity.pdbx_description
1 polymer ?
#
loop_
_entity_poly.entity_id
_entity_poly.type
_entity_poly.pdbx_seq_one_letter_code
_entity_poly.pdbx_strand_id
1 'polypeptide(L)'
;MEAGVTPKIALILVGKDPASTSYVNMKARRAKRLGMESEIHSLPEDISEGELIKIVDKLNEDKNVHGIVIQLPLPKHINEKRIS
;
A
#
# COMPACT_ATOMS: atom_id res chain seq x y z
N MET A 1 24.41 17.88 2.84
CA MET A 1 23.29 17.70 3.79
C MET A 1 22.05 17.48 2.92
N GLU A 2 21.72 16.24 2.58
CA GLU A 2 20.51 15.98 1.79
C GLU A 2 19.28 16.22 2.67
N ALA A 3 18.38 17.06 2.17
CA ALA A 3 17.30 17.68 2.92
C ALA A 3 16.27 16.65 3.40
N GLY A 4 15.93 16.72 4.69
CA GLY A 4 14.61 16.61 5.35
C GLY A 4 13.41 15.86 4.73
N VAL A 5 13.59 14.93 3.80
CA VAL A 5 12.48 14.17 3.22
C VAL A 5 12.11 13.04 4.19
N THR A 6 10.90 13.12 4.75
CA THR A 6 10.28 12.04 5.51
C THR A 6 9.82 10.96 4.53
N PRO A 7 10.42 9.75 4.51
CA PRO A 7 10.01 8.71 3.59
C PRO A 7 8.56 8.31 3.89
N LYS A 8 7.73 8.21 2.85
CA LYS A 8 6.33 7.77 2.97
C LYS A 8 6.14 6.45 2.25
N ILE A 9 5.50 5.49 2.92
CA ILE A 9 5.17 4.18 2.33
C ILE A 9 3.64 4.05 2.22
N ALA A 10 3.14 3.77 1.02
CA ALA A 10 1.74 3.43 0.79
C ALA A 10 1.54 1.91 0.94
N LEU A 11 0.67 1.52 1.88
CA LEU A 11 0.29 0.14 2.15
C LEU A 11 -1.08 -0.12 1.53
N ILE A 12 -1.15 -0.96 0.51
CA ILE A 12 -2.41 -1.33 -0.15
C ILE A 12 -2.90 -2.65 0.44
N LEU A 13 -4.13 -2.64 0.95
CA LEU A 13 -4.84 -3.81 1.46
C LEU A 13 -6.11 -4.01 0.64
N VAL A 14 -6.23 -5.17 -0.01
CA VAL A 14 -7.44 -5.52 -0.78
C VAL A 14 -8.25 -6.56 -0.01
N GLY A 15 -9.51 -6.23 0.26
CA GLY A 15 -10.42 -7.06 1.04
C GLY A 15 -10.35 -6.82 2.55
N LYS A 16 -11.09 -7.63 3.30
CA LYS A 16 -11.25 -7.51 4.76
C LYS A 16 -10.80 -8.77 5.46
N ASP A 17 -9.52 -9.07 5.36
CA ASP A 17 -8.91 -10.10 6.20
C ASP A 17 -8.42 -9.48 7.54
N PRO A 18 -8.93 -9.94 8.70
CA PRO A 18 -8.57 -9.39 10.01
C PRO A 18 -7.07 -9.53 10.34
N ALA A 19 -6.43 -10.61 9.88
CA ALA A 19 -5.00 -10.82 10.09
C ALA A 19 -4.18 -9.82 9.26
N SER A 20 -4.59 -9.57 8.02
CA SER A 20 -3.99 -8.61 7.11
C SER A 20 -4.13 -7.17 7.62
N THR A 21 -5.30 -6.83 8.17
CA THR A 21 -5.55 -5.52 8.82
C THR A 21 -4.63 -5.31 10.03
N SER A 22 -4.44 -6.33 10.86
CA SER A 22 -3.54 -6.26 12.02
C SER A 22 -2.07 -6.10 11.58
N TYR A 23 -1.68 -6.79 10.51
CA TYR A 23 -0.34 -6.75 9.97
C TYR A 23 0.02 -5.40 9.32
N VAL A 24 -0.88 -4.79 8.55
CA VAL A 24 -0.65 -3.44 7.98
C VAL A 24 -0.59 -2.38 9.08
N ASN A 25 -1.42 -2.48 10.12
CA ASN A 25 -1.36 -1.60 11.28
C ASN A 25 -0.03 -1.72 12.03
N MET A 26 0.50 -2.93 12.19
CA MET A 26 1.84 -3.14 12.76
C MET A 26 2.91 -2.47 11.89
N LYS A 27 2.87 -2.63 10.57
CA LYS A 27 3.83 -2.00 9.64
C LYS A 27 3.76 -0.47 9.71
N ALA A 28 2.56 0.11 9.70
CA ALA A 28 2.37 1.55 9.84
C ALA A 28 2.93 2.08 11.17
N ARG A 29 2.69 1.37 12.29
CA ARG A 29 3.28 1.72 13.58
C ARG A 29 4.81 1.65 13.58
N ARG A 30 5.40 0.67 12.88
CA ARG A 30 6.86 0.56 12.74
C ARG A 30 7.43 1.68 11.89
N ALA A 31 6.80 1.99 10.75
CA ALA A 31 7.19 3.13 9.91
C ALA A 31 7.21 4.43 10.72
N LYS A 32 6.13 4.72 11.46
CA LYS A 32 6.06 5.88 12.34
C LYS A 32 7.17 5.91 13.41
N ARG A 33 7.52 4.76 14.00
CA ARG A 33 8.63 4.66 14.98
C ARG A 33 10.00 4.92 14.36
N LEU A 34 10.17 4.62 13.06
CA LEU A 34 11.39 4.87 12.31
C LEU A 34 11.46 6.28 11.72
N GLY A 35 10.48 7.14 12.03
CA GLY A 35 10.39 8.49 11.47
C GLY A 35 9.92 8.51 10.01
N MET A 36 9.24 7.46 9.55
CA MET A 36 8.62 7.38 8.23
C MET A 36 7.13 7.64 8.32
N GLU A 37 6.56 8.24 7.28
CA GLU A 37 5.13 8.32 7.07
C GLU A 37 4.61 7.02 6.45
N SER A 38 3.36 6.69 6.74
CA SER A 38 2.70 5.54 6.13
C SER A 38 1.23 5.83 5.91
N GLU A 39 0.73 5.48 4.74
CA GLU A 39 -0.68 5.60 4.37
C GLU A 39 -1.24 4.22 4.09
N ILE A 40 -2.44 3.90 4.59
CA ILE A 40 -3.09 2.62 4.35
C ILE A 40 -4.27 2.84 3.41
N HIS A 41 -4.23 2.20 2.25
CA HIS A 41 -5.33 2.15 1.28
C HIS A 41 -6.08 0.83 1.46
N SER A 42 -7.17 0.87 2.22
CA SER A 42 -8.08 -0.26 2.35
C SER A 42 -9.08 -0.26 1.20
N LEU A 43 -8.94 -1.22 0.30
CA LEU A 43 -9.75 -1.41 -0.90
C LEU A 43 -10.69 -2.60 -0.70
N PRO A 44 -11.89 -2.56 -1.30
CA PRO A 44 -12.84 -3.65 -1.16
C PRO A 44 -12.35 -4.90 -1.90
N GLU A 45 -12.79 -6.09 -1.48
CA GLU A 45 -12.35 -7.34 -2.12
C GLU A 45 -12.79 -7.43 -3.58
N ASP A 46 -13.94 -6.88 -3.94
CA ASP A 46 -14.54 -6.87 -5.27
C ASP A 46 -13.93 -5.82 -6.22
N ILE A 47 -12.89 -5.09 -5.78
CA ILE A 47 -12.20 -4.14 -6.64
C ILE A 47 -11.70 -4.83 -7.92
N SER A 48 -11.91 -4.20 -9.07
CA SER A 48 -11.38 -4.73 -10.32
C SER A 48 -9.87 -4.56 -10.41
N GLU A 49 -9.22 -5.43 -11.18
CA GLU A 49 -7.79 -5.33 -11.48
C GLU A 49 -7.42 -3.94 -12.06
N GLY A 50 -8.22 -3.42 -12.99
CA GLY A 50 -7.98 -2.10 -13.59
C GLY A 50 -8.08 -0.95 -12.61
N GLU A 51 -8.99 -1.01 -11.64
CA GLU A 51 -9.09 0.01 -10.59
C GLU A 51 -7.91 -0.08 -9.62
N LEU A 52 -7.45 -1.29 -9.28
CA LEU A 52 -6.24 -1.48 -8.47
C LEU A 52 -5.00 -0.90 -9.17
N ILE A 53 -4.83 -1.16 -10.48
CA ILE A 53 -3.73 -0.61 -11.29
C ILE A 53 -3.76 0.91 -11.28
N LYS A 54 -4.92 1.55 -11.52
CA LYS A 54 -5.03 3.01 -11.48
C LYS A 54 -4.63 3.61 -10.14
N ILE A 55 -4.93 2.92 -9.03
CA ILE A 55 -4.54 3.37 -7.69
C ILE A 55 -3.01 3.26 -7.54
N VAL A 56 -2.41 2.16 -7.98
CA VAL A 56 -0.96 1.97 -7.97
C VAL A 56 -0.27 3.03 -8.84
N ASP A 57 -0.76 3.28 -10.05
CA ASP A 57 -0.24 4.31 -10.95
C ASP A 57 -0.30 5.69 -10.31
N LYS A 58 -1.45 6.05 -9.71
CA LYS A 58 -1.61 7.32 -9.00
C LYS A 58 -0.60 7.47 -7.85
N LEU A 59 -0.31 6.38 -7.14
CA LEU A 59 0.67 6.39 -6.05
C LEU A 59 2.12 6.45 -6.57
N ASN A 60 2.40 5.86 -7.74
CA ASN A 60 3.69 6.00 -8.41
C ASN A 60 3.94 7.44 -8.90
N GLU A 61 2.88 8.17 -9.27
CA GLU A 61 2.97 9.58 -9.68
C GLU A 61 3.06 10.55 -8.49
N ASP A 62 2.70 10.12 -7.27
CA ASP A 62 2.78 10.96 -6.07
C ASP A 62 4.23 11.10 -5.59
N LYS A 63 4.80 12.29 -5.80
CA LYS A 63 6.16 12.64 -5.37
C LYS A 63 6.39 12.54 -3.86
N ASN A 64 5.33 12.46 -3.06
CA ASN A 64 5.43 12.26 -1.62
C ASN A 64 5.50 10.78 -1.25
N VAL A 65 5.12 9.85 -2.14
CA VAL A 65 5.19 8.40 -1.91
C VAL A 65 6.53 7.88 -2.39
N HIS A 66 7.24 7.21 -1.50
CA HIS A 66 8.60 6.71 -1.74
C HIS A 66 8.64 5.18 -1.88
N GLY A 67 7.53 4.50 -1.58
CA GLY A 67 7.40 3.08 -1.75
C GLY A 67 5.94 2.63 -1.65
N ILE A 68 5.58 1.61 -2.43
CA ILE A 68 4.26 1.00 -2.44
C ILE A 68 4.43 -0.45 -2.01
N VAL A 69 3.59 -0.90 -1.08
CA VAL A 69 3.60 -2.27 -0.56
C VAL A 69 2.19 -2.81 -0.67
N ILE A 70 2.01 -3.81 -1.53
CA ILE A 70 0.74 -4.49 -1.72
C ILE A 70 0.70 -5.71 -0.79
N GLN A 71 -0.31 -5.77 0.08
CA GLN A 71 -0.47 -6.88 1.00
C GLN A 71 -1.06 -8.09 0.27
N LEU A 72 -0.35 -9.21 0.33
CA LEU A 72 -0.78 -10.50 -0.20
C LEU A 72 -1.48 -11.35 0.89
N PRO A 73 -2.32 -12.32 0.50
CA PRO A 73 -2.73 -12.65 -0.87
C PRO A 73 -3.75 -11.64 -1.44
N LEU A 74 -3.70 -11.40 -2.75
CA LEU A 74 -4.74 -10.66 -3.46
C LEU A 74 -5.98 -11.55 -3.73
N PRO A 75 -7.16 -10.97 -3.92
CA PRO A 75 -8.34 -11.70 -4.37
C PRO A 75 -8.08 -12.51 -5.65
N LYS A 76 -8.75 -13.67 -5.77
CA LYS A 76 -8.50 -14.65 -6.86
C LYS A 76 -8.72 -14.11 -8.27
N HIS A 77 -9.53 -13.07 -8.45
CA HIS A 77 -9.79 -12.45 -9.76
C HIS A 77 -8.73 -11.41 -10.17
N ILE A 78 -7.76 -11.11 -9.30
CA ILE A 78 -6.68 -10.18 -9.58
C ILE A 78 -5.40 -10.97 -9.86
N ASN A 79 -4.76 -10.70 -10.99
CA ASN A 79 -3.49 -11.31 -11.31
C ASN A 79 -2.35 -10.45 -10.78
N GLU A 80 -1.67 -10.93 -9.73
CA GLU A 80 -0.54 -10.23 -9.10
C GLU A 80 0.56 -9.84 -10.10
N LYS A 81 0.80 -10.67 -11.13
CA LYS A 81 1.82 -10.42 -12.16
C LYS A 81 1.51 -9.24 -13.08
N ARG A 82 0.27 -8.74 -13.06
CA ARG A 82 -0.14 -7.57 -13.82
C ARG A 82 -0.06 -6.29 -12.99
N ILE A 83 0.14 -6.41 -11.68
CA ILE A 83 0.26 -5.28 -10.75
C ILE A 83 1.73 -4.96 -10.44
N SER A 84 2.61 -5.97 -10.43
CA SER A 84 4.05 -5.86 -10.12
C SER A 84 4.95 -5.65 -11.33
#